data_AF-A0A7G9QXR7-F1
#
_entry.id   AF-A0A7G9QXR7-F1
#
_cell.length_a   1.000
_cell.length_b   1.000
_cell.length_c   1.000
_cell.angle_alpha   90.00
_cell.angle_beta   90.00
_cell.angle_gamma   90.00
#
_symmetry.space_group_name_H-M   'P 1'
#
loop_
_entity.id
_entity.type
_entity.pdbx_description
1 polymer ?
#
loop_
_entity_poly.entity_id
_entity_poly.type
_entity_poly.pdbx_seq_one_letter_code
_entity_poly.pdbx_strand_id
1 'polypeptide(L)'
;MVDDRYLIALKTLAVLGATVAMLYGLYKVHARLAAKEQGFGPNSIRALGIVMFLPILFMLALLTDFRPEALTALLGTIAGYVLSDSSPKDS
;
A
#
# COMPACT_ATOMS: atom_id res chain seq x y z
N MET A 1 -16.49 -11.85 27.07
CA MET A 1 -15.07 -11.44 27.10
C MET A 1 -14.40 -12.13 25.93
N VAL A 2 -14.02 -11.38 24.88
CA VAL A 2 -13.14 -11.93 23.84
C VAL A 2 -11.76 -12.04 24.48
N ASP A 3 -11.22 -13.25 24.51
CA ASP A 3 -9.90 -13.50 25.10
C ASP A 3 -8.82 -12.84 24.23
N ASP A 4 -7.89 -12.12 24.87
CA ASP A 4 -6.85 -11.32 24.20
C ASP A 4 -6.03 -12.14 23.19
N ARG A 5 -5.95 -13.47 23.39
CA ARG A 5 -5.30 -14.39 22.46
C ARG A 5 -5.95 -14.40 21.07
N TYR A 6 -7.28 -14.24 20.99
CA TYR A 6 -7.98 -14.18 19.70
C TYR A 6 -7.71 -12.86 18.97
N LEU A 7 -7.61 -11.75 19.70
CA LEU A 7 -7.27 -10.45 19.11
C LEU A 7 -5.85 -10.46 18.55
N ILE A 8 -4.90 -11.05 19.27
CA ILE A 8 -3.52 -11.22 18.79
C ILE A 8 -3.51 -12.10 17.53
N ALA A 9 -4.17 -13.26 17.56
CA ALA A 9 -4.24 -14.17 16.41
C ALA A 9 -4.86 -13.50 15.16
N LEU A 10 -5.92 -12.72 15.35
CA LEU A 10 -6.56 -11.99 14.26
C LEU A 10 -5.63 -10.91 13.67
N LYS A 11 -4.96 -10.13 14.52
CA LYS A 11 -3.96 -9.13 14.08
C LYS A 11 -2.81 -9.80 13.33
N THR A 12 -2.29 -10.93 13.84
CA THR A 12 -1.24 -11.70 13.16
C THR A 12 -1.69 -12.20 11.79
N LEU A 13 -2.89 -12.78 11.69
CA LEU A 13 -3.45 -13.24 10.41
C LEU A 13 -3.64 -12.07 9.43
N ALA A 14 -4.11 -10.91 9.91
CA ALA A 14 -4.29 -9.74 9.08
C ALA A 14 -2.95 -9.19 8.54
N VAL A 15 -1.89 -9.16 9.36
CA VAL A 15 -0.54 -8.77 8.96
C VAL A 15 0.04 -9.75 7.93
N LEU A 16 -0.13 -11.06 8.16
CA LEU A 16 0.30 -12.08 7.20
C LEU A 16 -0.44 -11.93 5.86
N GLY A 17 -1.76 -11.75 5.91
CA GLY A 17 -2.58 -11.53 4.72
C GLY A 17 -2.16 -10.27 3.95
N ALA A 18 -1.93 -9.16 4.64
CA ALA A 18 -1.44 -7.92 4.04
C ALA A 18 -0.05 -8.09 3.39
N THR A 19 0.83 -8.85 4.04
CA THR A 19 2.17 -9.16 3.52
C THR A 19 2.08 -10.00 2.24
N VAL A 20 1.25 -11.05 2.24
CA VAL A 20 1.04 -11.89 1.05
C VAL A 20 0.42 -11.07 -0.09
N ALA A 21 -0.56 -10.21 0.20
CA ALA A 21 -1.16 -9.32 -0.78
C ALA A 21 -0.14 -8.35 -1.39
N MET A 22 0.75 -7.79 -0.55
CA MET A 22 1.84 -6.91 -1.01
C MET A 22 2.79 -7.65 -1.95
N LEU A 23 3.25 -8.84 -1.57
CA LEU A 23 4.14 -9.66 -2.40
C LEU A 23 3.48 -10.05 -3.73
N TYR A 24 2.21 -10.44 -3.70
CA TYR A 24 1.45 -10.75 -4.89
C TYR A 24 1.26 -9.53 -5.80
N GLY A 25 1.00 -8.35 -5.23
CA GLY A 25 0.93 -7.10 -5.96
C GLY A 25 2.25 -6.78 -6.67
N LEU A 26 3.38 -6.93 -5.97
CA LEU A 26 4.72 -6.73 -6.55
C LEU A 26 4.96 -7.69 -7.71
N TYR A 27 4.65 -8.97 -7.52
CA TYR A 27 4.74 -9.97 -8.58
C TYR A 27 3.89 -9.60 -9.80
N LYS A 28 2.65 -9.16 -9.60
CA LYS A 28 1.75 -8.69 -10.67
C LYS A 28 2.30 -7.47 -11.42
N VAL A 29 2.89 -6.51 -10.71
CA VAL A 29 3.51 -5.33 -11.33
C VAL A 29 4.68 -5.78 -12.19
N HIS A 30 5.61 -6.57 -11.65
CA HIS A 30 6.74 -7.10 -12.40
C HIS A 30 6.32 -7.93 -13.62
N ALA A 31 5.36 -8.84 -13.46
CA ALA A 31 4.83 -9.65 -14.56
C ALA A 31 4.22 -8.78 -15.67
N ARG A 32 3.53 -7.69 -15.30
CA ARG A 32 2.96 -6.73 -16.25
C ARG A 32 4.04 -5.93 -16.98
N LEU A 33 5.13 -5.54 -16.31
CA LEU A 33 6.25 -4.85 -16.96
C LEU A 33 6.94 -5.77 -17.96
N ALA A 34 7.24 -7.01 -17.54
CA ALA A 34 7.85 -8.02 -18.40
C ALA A 34 7.00 -8.34 -19.63
N ALA A 35 5.68 -8.55 -19.44
CA ALA A 35 4.76 -8.85 -20.55
C ALA A 35 4.59 -7.69 -21.54
N LYS A 36 4.89 -6.46 -21.14
CA LYS A 36 4.84 -5.27 -22.01
C LYS A 36 6.20 -4.87 -22.56
N GLU A 37 7.27 -5.61 -22.24
CA GLU A 37 8.67 -5.25 -22.53
C GLU A 37 9.01 -3.82 -22.10
N GLN A 38 8.37 -3.36 -21.02
CA GLN A 38 8.53 -2.01 -20.50
C GLN A 38 9.48 -2.04 -19.31
N GLY A 39 10.46 -1.13 -19.33
CA GLY A 39 11.28 -0.84 -18.16
C GLY A 39 10.48 -0.16 -17.03
N PHE A 40 11.15 0.18 -15.95
CA PHE A 40 10.55 0.98 -14.89
C PHE A 40 10.27 2.39 -15.41
N GLY A 41 8.99 2.74 -15.53
CA GLY A 41 8.52 4.07 -15.89
C GLY A 41 7.66 4.71 -14.78
N PRO A 42 7.15 5.93 -15.00
CA PRO A 42 6.34 6.63 -14.00
C PRO A 42 5.11 5.83 -13.54
N ASN A 43 4.44 5.13 -14.47
CA ASN A 43 3.29 4.28 -14.16
C ASN A 43 3.65 3.06 -13.30
N SER A 44 4.82 2.45 -13.51
CA SER A 44 5.25 1.33 -12.68
C SER A 44 5.70 1.78 -11.30
N ILE A 45 6.37 2.94 -11.20
CA ILE A 45 6.74 3.53 -9.90
C ILE A 45 5.47 3.84 -9.10
N ARG A 46 4.48 4.50 -9.72
CA ARG A 46 3.18 4.76 -9.08
C ARG A 46 2.50 3.47 -8.63
N ALA A 47 2.50 2.44 -9.48
CA ALA A 47 1.91 1.14 -9.13
C ALA A 47 2.64 0.46 -7.96
N LEU A 48 3.98 0.49 -7.93
CA LEU A 48 4.78 -0.06 -6.83
C LEU A 48 4.50 0.66 -5.52
N GLY A 49 4.47 2.00 -5.55
CA GLY A 49 4.14 2.77 -4.36
C GLY A 49 2.75 2.45 -3.84
N ILE A 50 1.72 2.35 -4.69
CA ILE A 50 0.38 1.95 -4.25
C ILE A 50 0.38 0.55 -3.63
N VAL A 51 1.03 -0.41 -4.30
CA VAL A 51 1.12 -1.81 -3.86
C VAL A 51 1.83 -1.95 -2.52
N MET A 52 2.82 -1.11 -2.22
CA MET A 52 3.53 -1.14 -0.95
C MET A 52 2.80 -0.32 0.14
N PHE A 53 2.30 0.86 -0.21
CA PHE A 53 1.80 1.82 0.77
C PHE A 53 0.45 1.42 1.36
N LEU A 54 -0.47 0.89 0.53
CA LEU A 54 -1.80 0.50 0.97
C LEU A 54 -1.79 -0.63 2.03
N PRO A 55 -1.07 -1.75 1.84
CA PRO A 55 -0.97 -2.78 2.88
C PRO A 55 -0.21 -2.31 4.13
N ILE A 56 0.79 -1.43 3.99
CA ILE A 56 1.48 -0.82 5.14
C ILE A 56 0.51 -0.01 5.99
N LEU A 57 -0.32 0.84 5.37
CA LEU A 57 -1.32 1.61 6.10
C LEU A 57 -2.38 0.75 6.76
N PHE A 58 -2.82 -0.30 6.10
CA PHE A 58 -3.74 -1.27 6.68
C PHE A 58 -3.15 -1.91 7.94
N MET A 59 -1.88 -2.33 7.89
CA MET A 59 -1.18 -2.86 9.06
C MET A 59 -1.04 -1.82 10.16
N LEU A 60 -0.67 -0.58 9.83
CA LEU A 60 -0.58 0.48 10.82
C LEU A 60 -1.94 0.78 11.46
N ALA A 61 -3.03 0.77 10.71
CA ALA A 61 -4.37 1.00 11.24
C ALA A 61 -4.85 -0.10 12.19
N LEU A 62 -4.33 -1.33 12.04
CA LEU A 62 -4.62 -2.45 12.93
C LEU A 62 -3.76 -2.47 14.20
N LEU A 63 -2.54 -1.95 14.11
CA LEU A 63 -1.53 -2.03 15.16
C LEU A 63 -1.36 -0.73 15.95
N THR A 64 -1.80 0.40 15.40
CA THR A 64 -1.62 1.74 15.97
C THR A 64 -2.97 2.42 16.20
N ASP A 65 -3.14 3.01 17.38
CA ASP A 65 -4.25 3.92 17.63
C ASP A 65 -3.91 5.30 17.07
N PHE A 66 -4.43 5.60 15.87
CA PHE A 66 -4.20 6.89 15.24
C PHE A 66 -5.10 7.98 15.81
N ARG A 67 -4.52 9.17 15.98
CA ARG A 67 -5.30 10.39 16.09
C ARG A 67 -5.94 10.74 14.73
N PRO A 68 -7.15 11.31 14.69
CA PRO A 68 -7.83 11.67 13.44
C PRO A 68 -7.00 12.57 12.51
N GLU A 69 -6.16 13.45 13.06
CA GLU A 69 -5.27 14.34 12.33
C GLU A 69 -4.15 13.57 11.62
N ALA A 70 -3.63 12.51 12.25
CA ALA A 70 -2.61 11.65 11.64
C ALA A 70 -3.20 10.84 10.48
N LEU A 71 -4.45 10.36 10.63
CA LEU A 71 -5.15 9.67 9.53
C LEU A 71 -5.38 10.59 8.34
N THR A 72 -5.85 11.82 8.58
CA THR A 72 -6.07 12.79 7.50
C THR A 72 -4.77 13.18 6.79
N ALA A 73 -3.66 13.35 7.52
CA ALA A 73 -2.35 13.58 6.92
C ALA A 73 -1.86 12.39 6.07
N LEU A 74 -2.00 11.15 6.59
CA LEU A 74 -1.64 9.94 5.87
C LEU A 74 -2.50 9.75 4.62
N LEU A 75 -3.82 9.92 4.73
CA LEU A 75 -4.75 9.84 3.61
C LEU A 75 -4.46 10.90 2.55
N GLY A 76 -4.16 12.13 2.96
CA GLY A 76 -3.74 13.20 2.05
C GLY A 76 -2.43 12.87 1.32
N THR A 77 -1.49 12.22 1.99
CA THR A 77 -0.22 11.77 1.38
C THR A 77 -0.46 10.68 0.33
N ILE A 78 -1.35 9.71 0.60
CA ILE A 78 -1.74 8.71 -0.39
C ILE A 78 -2.45 9.36 -1.57
N ALA A 79 -3.42 10.23 -1.30
CA ALA A 79 -4.21 10.88 -2.33
C ALA A 79 -3.28 11.70 -3.23
N GLY A 80 -2.34 12.45 -2.64
CA GLY A 80 -1.29 13.15 -3.37
C GLY A 80 -0.43 12.22 -4.22
N TYR A 81 0.00 11.08 -3.68
CA TYR A 81 0.81 10.10 -4.43
C TYR A 81 0.05 9.41 -5.57
N VAL A 82 -1.24 9.10 -5.37
CA VAL A 82 -2.09 8.44 -6.38
C VAL A 82 -2.49 9.42 -7.47
N LEU A 83 -2.84 10.66 -7.10
CA LEU A 83 -3.24 11.72 -8.03
C LEU A 83 -2.05 12.46 -8.65
N SER A 84 -0.82 12.33 -8.13
CA SER A 84 0.33 13.04 -8.68
C SER A 84 0.54 12.59 -10.12
N ASP A 85 0.16 13.45 -11.06
CA ASP A 85 0.28 13.15 -12.47
C ASP A 85 1.76 13.21 -12.89
N SER A 86 2.18 12.29 -13.74
CA SER A 86 3.58 12.24 -14.21
C SER A 86 3.78 13.01 -15.52
N SER A 87 2.78 13.77 -15.97
CA SER A 87 2.91 14.59 -17.17
C SER A 87 4.00 15.64 -16.94
N PRO A 88 5.04 15.68 -17.78
CA PRO A 88 5.91 16.83 -17.86
C PRO A 88 5.00 18.02 -18.14
N LYS A 89 5.03 19.00 -17.26
CA LYS A 89 4.38 20.28 -17.50
C LYS A 89 5.24 20.97 -18.55
N ASP A 90 4.98 20.69 -19.83
CA ASP A 90 5.53 21.47 -20.94
C ASP A 90 5.17 22.94 -20.65
N SER A 91 6.19 23.70 -20.26
CA SER A 91 6.16 25.13 -19.94
C SER A 91 7.07 25.83 -20.92
#